data_AF-A0A369LRD9-F1
#
_entry.id   AF-A0A369LRD9-F1
#
_cell.length_a   1.000
_cell.length_b   1.000
_cell.length_c   1.000
_cell.angle_alpha   90.00
_cell.angle_beta   90.00
_cell.angle_gamma   90.00
#
_symmetry.space_group_name_H-M   'P 1'
#
loop_
_entity.id
_entity.type
_entity.pdbx_description
1 polymer ?
#
loop_
_entity_poly.entity_id
_entity_poly.type
_entity_poly.pdbx_seq_one_letter_code
_entity_poly.pdbx_strand_id
1 'polypeptide(L)'
;MEDYVFEDVLAGSTVTCGFPGLDTRVAAADGPRRARTLFFPGCSLINYALPLVKAVYDLLAQAERVEGISLLCCGKILSFEPDGKAVRAAFEDELCAHVAAAGVERIVAACPNCVAALRGALAEDERTAGVEVVPLPLELEALGYRVDAEVAKRLLAAELEAGAGFYEVCAEGARPPLRFSVHDSCPDRATGEFADGLRALMPAELAVEPAHARRSSQCCGSLVRAAGHADKALEQSQARGAEAVAAGGSAIVAACVSCSFLLSVSQWRVPVFHYLELLFDWRIDWRAADAYMKLRFLFDEPAADGGEARPFKGLAPEPGDDREEAR
;
A
#
# COMPACT_ATOMS: atom_id res chain seq x y z
N MET A 1 11.25 5.50 19.01
CA MET A 1 10.57 4.21 18.78
C MET A 1 9.26 4.33 19.51
N GLU A 2 8.16 4.28 18.76
CA GLU A 2 6.80 4.37 19.29
C GLU A 2 6.11 3.05 19.01
N ASP A 3 5.37 2.56 20.00
CA ASP A 3 4.64 1.30 19.91
C ASP A 3 3.20 1.59 19.49
N TYR A 4 2.76 0.89 18.45
CA TYR A 4 1.40 0.95 17.93
C TYR A 4 0.67 -0.33 18.29
N VAL A 5 -0.46 -0.22 18.99
CA VAL A 5 -1.27 -1.35 19.44
C VAL A 5 -2.57 -1.42 18.64
N PHE A 6 -2.89 -2.59 18.10
CA PHE A 6 -4.10 -2.85 17.33
C PHE A 6 -4.77 -4.13 17.84
N GLU A 7 -6.09 -4.07 17.95
CA GLU A 7 -6.92 -5.26 18.15
C GLU A 7 -7.36 -5.77 16.78
N ASP A 8 -6.77 -6.87 16.30
CA ASP A 8 -7.16 -7.46 15.02
C ASP A 8 -8.48 -8.20 15.19
N VAL A 9 -9.51 -7.72 14.49
CA VAL A 9 -10.85 -8.31 14.60
C VAL A 9 -10.90 -9.72 14.02
N LEU A 10 -10.28 -9.96 12.88
CA LEU A 10 -10.39 -11.25 12.20
C LEU A 10 -9.48 -12.30 12.84
N ALA A 11 -8.27 -11.92 13.26
CA ALA A 11 -7.37 -12.83 13.96
C ALA A 11 -7.73 -12.99 15.44
N GLY A 12 -8.41 -12.02 16.05
CA GLY A 12 -8.74 -12.01 17.47
C GLY A 12 -7.62 -11.54 18.39
N SER A 13 -6.41 -11.41 17.86
CA SER A 13 -5.19 -11.09 18.60
C SER A 13 -4.98 -9.59 18.82
N THR A 14 -4.28 -9.25 19.90
CA THR A 14 -3.71 -7.91 20.09
C THR A 14 -2.31 -7.91 19.48
N VAL A 15 -2.06 -7.00 18.55
CA VAL A 15 -0.77 -6.82 17.87
C VAL A 15 -0.13 -5.53 18.33
N THR A 16 1.08 -5.61 18.87
CA THR A 16 1.93 -4.45 19.16
C THR A 16 3.08 -4.39 18.16
N CYS A 17 3.24 -3.26 17.47
CA CYS A 17 4.29 -3.04 16.49
C CYS A 17 5.11 -1.79 16.86
N GLY A 18 6.42 -1.93 17.03
CA GLY A 18 7.34 -0.81 17.14
C GLY A 18 7.61 -0.17 15.76
N PHE A 19 7.71 1.16 15.69
CA PHE A 19 8.09 1.88 14.47
C PHE A 19 9.29 2.82 14.73
N PRO A 20 10.27 2.93 13.80
CA PRO A 20 10.37 2.29 12.48
C PRO A 20 10.98 0.88 12.48
N GLY A 21 11.30 0.31 13.65
CA GLY A 21 12.00 -0.98 13.76
C GLY A 21 11.21 -2.19 13.25
N LEU A 22 9.88 -2.12 13.34
CA LEU A 22 8.93 -3.20 13.04
C LEU A 22 9.11 -4.44 13.92
N ASP A 23 9.60 -4.27 15.15
CA ASP A 23 9.52 -5.32 16.16
C ASP A 23 8.06 -5.56 16.55
N THR A 24 7.66 -6.83 16.63
CA THR A 24 6.26 -7.20 16.83
C THR A 24 6.06 -8.16 17.98
N ARG A 25 4.99 -7.93 18.73
CA ARG A 25 4.47 -8.86 19.73
C ARG A 25 3.00 -9.11 19.44
N VAL A 26 2.62 -10.38 19.37
CA VAL A 26 1.24 -10.81 19.13
C VAL A 26 0.78 -11.56 20.37
N ALA A 27 -0.25 -11.06 21.04
CA ALA A 27 -0.91 -11.76 22.13
C ALA A 27 -1.75 -12.92 21.58
N ALA A 28 -1.99 -13.94 22.41
CA ALA A 28 -2.77 -15.11 22.03
C ALA A 28 -4.15 -14.72 21.47
N ALA A 29 -4.57 -15.42 20.42
CA ALA A 29 -5.86 -15.24 19.79
C ALA A 29 -6.95 -16.04 20.52
N ASP A 30 -8.08 -15.38 20.81
CA ASP A 30 -9.29 -16.01 21.34
C ASP A 30 -10.39 -16.14 20.26
N GLY A 31 -9.99 -16.19 18.98
CA GLY A 31 -10.88 -16.24 17.81
C GLY A 31 -11.39 -14.86 17.35
N PRO A 32 -12.09 -14.80 16.19
CA PRO A 32 -12.53 -13.53 15.63
C PRO A 32 -13.48 -12.77 16.56
N ARG A 33 -13.29 -11.45 16.62
CA ARG A 33 -14.16 -10.51 17.34
C ARG A 33 -15.31 -10.06 16.44
N ARG A 34 -16.35 -9.49 17.02
CA ARG A 34 -17.51 -8.99 16.25
C ARG A 34 -17.28 -7.56 15.78
N ALA A 35 -17.45 -7.32 14.48
CA ALA A 35 -17.54 -5.99 13.88
C ALA A 35 -18.26 -6.10 12.53
N ARG A 36 -19.20 -5.21 12.25
CA ARG A 36 -19.89 -5.14 10.96
C ARG A 36 -19.10 -4.40 9.90
N THR A 37 -18.22 -3.48 10.30
CA THR A 37 -17.39 -2.72 9.35
C THR A 37 -15.94 -2.66 9.79
N LEU A 38 -15.03 -3.03 8.89
CA LEU A 38 -13.60 -3.11 9.17
C LEU A 38 -12.77 -2.16 8.32
N PHE A 39 -11.73 -1.58 8.92
CA PHE A 39 -10.62 -1.02 8.17
C PHE A 39 -9.60 -2.11 7.83
N PHE A 40 -9.13 -2.12 6.59
CA PHE A 40 -8.13 -3.05 6.08
C PHE A 40 -6.97 -2.29 5.43
N PRO A 41 -5.92 -1.93 6.18
CA PRO A 41 -4.79 -1.13 5.69
C PRO A 41 -3.94 -1.87 4.65
N GLY A 42 -3.86 -3.20 4.76
CA GLY A 42 -2.97 -4.03 3.96
C GLY A 42 -1.51 -4.01 4.43
N CYS A 43 -0.79 -5.10 4.13
CA CYS A 43 0.55 -5.35 4.66
C CYS A 43 1.60 -4.30 4.29
N SER A 44 1.57 -3.75 3.06
CA SER A 44 2.55 -2.73 2.66
C SER A 44 2.42 -1.43 3.45
N LEU A 45 1.20 -0.96 3.74
CA LEU A 45 1.03 0.27 4.52
C LEU A 45 1.51 0.08 5.96
N ILE A 46 1.29 -1.10 6.54
CA ILE A 46 1.83 -1.46 7.87
C ILE A 46 3.36 -1.41 7.87
N ASN A 47 4.03 -1.98 6.86
CA ASN A 47 5.49 -2.02 6.83
C ASN A 47 6.13 -0.64 6.64
N TYR A 48 5.53 0.22 5.83
CA TYR A 48 6.16 1.49 5.45
C TYR A 48 5.61 2.70 6.19
N ALA A 49 4.42 2.60 6.80
CA ALA A 49 3.71 3.74 7.36
C ALA A 49 2.72 3.37 8.47
N LEU A 50 3.17 2.61 9.48
CA LEU A 50 2.39 2.35 10.71
C LEU A 50 1.75 3.60 11.33
N PRO A 51 2.42 4.77 11.40
CA PRO A 51 1.79 6.01 11.85
C PRO A 51 0.55 6.39 11.03
N LEU A 52 0.61 6.23 9.69
CA LEU A 52 -0.54 6.48 8.82
C LEU A 52 -1.64 5.43 9.00
N VAL A 53 -1.29 4.16 9.24
CA VAL A 53 -2.29 3.11 9.55
C VAL A 53 -3.11 3.53 10.78
N LYS A 54 -2.43 3.96 11.85
CA LYS A 54 -3.10 4.40 13.09
C LYS A 54 -3.93 5.66 12.85
N ALA A 55 -3.36 6.67 12.18
CA ALA A 55 -4.06 7.93 11.92
C ALA A 55 -5.33 7.74 11.07
N VAL A 56 -5.27 6.91 10.02
CA VAL A 56 -6.44 6.59 9.19
C VAL A 56 -7.47 5.79 9.99
N TYR A 57 -7.04 4.78 10.75
CA TYR A 57 -7.95 3.99 11.57
C TYR A 57 -8.70 4.86 12.59
N ASP A 58 -7.96 5.71 13.33
CA ASP A 58 -8.55 6.61 14.32
C ASP A 58 -9.56 7.57 13.69
N LEU A 59 -9.22 8.15 12.53
CA LEU A 59 -10.11 9.03 11.79
C LEU A 59 -11.40 8.31 11.41
N LEU A 60 -11.31 7.12 10.80
CA LEU A 60 -12.48 6.37 10.37
C LEU A 60 -13.33 5.90 11.57
N ALA A 61 -12.68 5.48 12.67
CA ALA A 61 -13.37 5.05 13.88
C ALA A 61 -14.08 6.21 14.58
N GLN A 62 -13.44 7.37 14.70
CA GLN A 62 -14.05 8.59 15.27
C GLN A 62 -15.22 9.10 14.43
N ALA A 63 -15.18 8.89 13.11
CA ALA A 63 -16.27 9.21 12.20
C ALA A 63 -17.33 8.09 12.11
N GLU A 64 -17.24 7.05 12.97
CA GLU A 64 -18.16 5.90 13.01
C GLU A 64 -18.29 5.17 11.66
N ARG A 65 -17.23 5.20 10.85
CA ARG A 65 -17.19 4.54 9.52
C ARG A 65 -16.66 3.12 9.58
N VAL A 66 -15.94 2.77 10.64
CA VAL A 66 -15.45 1.42 10.92
C VAL A 66 -15.62 1.12 12.40
N GLU A 67 -15.91 -0.14 12.72
CA GLU A 67 -16.07 -0.66 14.08
C GLU A 67 -14.78 -1.36 14.58
N GLY A 68 -13.86 -1.67 13.65
CA GLY A 68 -12.57 -2.30 13.98
C GLY A 68 -11.58 -2.31 12.81
N ILE A 69 -10.46 -3.01 13.01
CA ILE A 69 -9.36 -3.14 12.03
C ILE A 69 -8.95 -4.61 11.90
N SER A 70 -8.46 -5.01 10.73
CA SER A 70 -7.69 -6.24 10.59
C SER A 70 -6.37 -5.96 9.87
N LEU A 71 -5.27 -6.44 10.44
CA LEU A 71 -3.90 -6.30 9.94
C LEU A 71 -3.49 -7.43 9.01
N LEU A 72 -4.37 -8.43 8.83
CA LEU A 72 -4.13 -9.58 7.98
C LEU A 72 -3.73 -9.19 6.55
N CYS A 73 -2.92 -10.03 5.94
CA CYS A 73 -2.67 -10.00 4.51
C CYS A 73 -3.95 -10.38 3.74
N CYS A 74 -4.22 -9.75 2.60
CA CYS A 74 -5.32 -10.16 1.71
C CYS A 74 -5.03 -11.44 0.89
N GLY A 75 -3.93 -12.15 1.16
CA GLY A 75 -3.56 -13.38 0.45
C GLY A 75 -2.99 -13.22 -0.96
N LYS A 76 -3.11 -12.05 -1.61
CA LYS A 76 -2.66 -11.84 -3.00
C LYS A 76 -1.24 -12.32 -3.28
N ILE A 77 -0.31 -12.02 -2.37
CA ILE A 77 1.12 -12.36 -2.54
C ILE A 77 1.43 -13.84 -2.32
N LEU A 78 0.52 -14.61 -1.71
CA LEU A 78 0.67 -16.06 -1.54
C LEU A 78 0.71 -16.78 -2.90
N SER A 79 0.13 -16.20 -3.95
CA SER A 79 0.22 -16.74 -5.31
C SER A 79 1.64 -16.82 -5.86
N PHE A 80 2.61 -16.13 -5.27
CA PHE A 80 4.02 -16.18 -5.67
C PHE A 80 4.85 -17.16 -4.84
N GLU A 81 4.24 -17.85 -3.87
CA GLU A 81 4.90 -18.88 -3.08
C GLU A 81 4.94 -20.24 -3.81
N PRO A 82 5.82 -21.16 -3.40
CA PRO A 82 5.74 -22.55 -3.82
C PRO A 82 4.34 -23.11 -3.53
N ASP A 83 3.74 -23.76 -4.52
CA ASP A 83 2.33 -24.21 -4.47
C ASP A 83 1.32 -23.09 -4.15
N GLY A 84 1.64 -21.86 -4.55
CA GLY A 84 0.92 -20.66 -4.18
C GLY A 84 -0.57 -20.63 -4.53
N LYS A 85 -1.02 -21.46 -5.50
CA LYS A 85 -2.44 -21.62 -5.79
C LYS A 85 -3.17 -22.33 -4.65
N ALA A 86 -2.63 -23.45 -4.16
CA ALA A 86 -3.23 -24.20 -3.08
C ALA A 86 -3.13 -23.44 -1.76
N VAL A 87 -1.96 -22.86 -1.46
CA VAL A 87 -1.73 -22.04 -0.26
C VAL A 87 -2.70 -20.87 -0.21
N ARG A 88 -2.86 -20.14 -1.32
CA ARG A 88 -3.79 -19.02 -1.39
C ARG A 88 -5.25 -19.47 -1.22
N ALA A 89 -5.65 -20.57 -1.85
CA ALA A 89 -7.02 -21.06 -1.74
C ALA A 89 -7.37 -21.48 -0.30
N ALA A 90 -6.45 -22.16 0.40
CA ALA A 90 -6.63 -22.52 1.81
C ALA A 90 -6.74 -21.27 2.70
N PHE A 91 -5.86 -20.29 2.49
CA PHE A 91 -5.93 -19.01 3.19
C PHE A 91 -7.23 -18.23 2.92
N GLU A 92 -7.70 -18.20 1.67
CA GLU A 92 -8.94 -17.53 1.30
C GLU A 92 -10.17 -18.18 1.94
N ASP A 93 -10.22 -19.52 2.06
CA ASP A 93 -11.28 -20.22 2.78
C ASP A 93 -11.32 -19.86 4.27
N GLU A 94 -10.15 -19.83 4.93
CA GLU A 94 -10.03 -19.42 6.33
C GLU A 94 -10.40 -17.94 6.52
N LEU A 95 -9.95 -17.07 5.60
CA LEU A 95 -10.32 -15.66 5.60
C LEU A 95 -11.85 -15.47 5.50
N CYS A 96 -12.51 -16.17 4.58
CA CYS A 96 -13.97 -16.14 4.44
C CYS A 96 -14.67 -16.65 5.70
N ALA A 97 -14.17 -17.73 6.31
CA ALA A 97 -14.70 -18.24 7.57
C ALA A 97 -14.62 -17.21 8.70
N HIS A 98 -13.48 -16.52 8.84
CA HIS A 98 -13.27 -15.51 9.88
C HIS A 98 -14.09 -14.24 9.63
N VAL A 99 -14.21 -13.78 8.39
CA VAL A 99 -15.08 -12.65 8.00
C VAL A 99 -16.54 -12.96 8.35
N ALA A 100 -17.03 -14.15 8.02
CA ALA A 100 -18.39 -14.58 8.35
C ALA A 100 -18.61 -14.72 9.87
N ALA A 101 -17.65 -15.32 10.59
CA ALA A 101 -17.71 -15.48 12.04
C ALA A 101 -17.69 -14.13 12.78
N ALA A 102 -16.92 -13.15 12.28
CA ALA A 102 -16.89 -11.79 12.80
C ALA A 102 -18.20 -11.00 12.52
N GLY A 103 -19.03 -11.45 11.58
CA GLY A 103 -20.26 -10.77 11.18
C GLY A 103 -19.99 -9.49 10.38
N VAL A 104 -18.91 -9.47 9.60
CA VAL A 104 -18.51 -8.33 8.77
C VAL A 104 -19.46 -8.21 7.58
N GLU A 105 -19.95 -7.01 7.35
CA GLU A 105 -20.82 -6.65 6.22
C GLU A 105 -20.11 -5.71 5.24
N ARG A 106 -19.10 -4.95 5.72
CA ARG A 106 -18.37 -3.96 4.94
C ARG A 106 -16.88 -3.89 5.31
N ILE A 107 -16.00 -3.72 4.33
CA ILE A 107 -14.56 -3.57 4.50
C ILE A 107 -14.09 -2.32 3.75
N VAL A 108 -13.54 -1.34 4.46
CA VAL A 108 -12.85 -0.18 3.88
C VAL A 108 -11.36 -0.53 3.71
N ALA A 109 -10.89 -0.70 2.48
CA ALA A 109 -9.52 -1.13 2.22
C ALA A 109 -8.64 -0.02 1.63
N ALA A 110 -7.43 0.15 2.18
CA ALA A 110 -6.51 1.22 1.80
C ALA A 110 -5.72 0.96 0.51
N CYS A 111 -5.67 -0.30 0.06
CA CYS A 111 -4.78 -0.74 -1.01
C CYS A 111 -5.58 -1.31 -2.21
N PRO A 112 -5.29 -0.88 -3.46
CA PRO A 112 -5.93 -1.43 -4.65
C PRO A 112 -5.75 -2.94 -4.80
N ASN A 113 -4.60 -3.48 -4.38
CA ASN A 113 -4.37 -4.92 -4.37
C ASN A 113 -5.30 -5.66 -3.40
N CYS A 114 -5.55 -5.08 -2.22
CA CYS A 114 -6.45 -5.65 -1.22
C CYS A 114 -7.90 -5.60 -1.70
N VAL A 115 -8.37 -4.48 -2.27
CA VAL A 115 -9.72 -4.41 -2.85
C VAL A 115 -9.93 -5.50 -3.90
N ALA A 116 -9.00 -5.64 -4.86
CA ALA A 116 -9.11 -6.65 -5.91
C ALA A 116 -9.08 -8.08 -5.35
N ALA A 117 -8.21 -8.37 -4.37
CA ALA A 117 -8.08 -9.70 -3.79
C ALA A 117 -9.28 -10.07 -2.91
N LEU A 118 -9.70 -9.17 -2.02
CA LEU A 118 -10.85 -9.38 -1.13
C LEU A 118 -12.14 -9.55 -1.94
N ARG A 119 -12.41 -8.69 -2.93
CA ARG A 119 -13.60 -8.86 -3.78
C ARG A 119 -13.59 -10.20 -4.52
N GLY A 120 -12.43 -10.64 -4.99
CA GLY A 120 -12.28 -11.94 -5.65
C GLY A 120 -12.56 -13.11 -4.70
N ALA A 121 -12.01 -13.09 -3.49
CA ALA A 121 -12.19 -14.17 -2.53
C ALA A 121 -13.62 -14.23 -1.95
N LEU A 122 -14.16 -13.07 -1.55
CA LEU A 122 -15.45 -12.99 -0.87
C LEU A 122 -16.63 -13.26 -1.82
N ALA A 123 -16.54 -12.85 -3.09
CA ALA A 123 -17.60 -13.08 -4.06
C ALA A 123 -17.80 -14.56 -4.44
N GLU A 124 -16.77 -15.38 -4.29
CA GLU A 124 -16.80 -16.82 -4.61
C GLU A 124 -17.30 -17.67 -3.43
N ASP A 125 -17.51 -17.08 -2.25
CA ASP A 125 -17.90 -17.78 -1.02
C ASP A 125 -19.31 -17.37 -0.58
N GLU A 126 -20.22 -18.34 -0.46
CA GLU A 126 -21.63 -18.08 -0.10
C GLU A 126 -21.79 -17.37 1.26
N ARG A 127 -20.85 -17.56 2.20
CA ARG A 127 -20.90 -16.96 3.54
C ARG A 127 -20.60 -15.46 3.51
N THR A 128 -19.86 -15.00 2.50
CA THR A 128 -19.32 -13.64 2.43
C THR A 128 -19.60 -12.90 1.12
N ALA A 129 -20.33 -13.51 0.18
CA ALA A 129 -20.71 -12.91 -1.11
C ALA A 129 -21.47 -11.58 -0.98
N GLY A 130 -22.11 -11.33 0.17
CA GLY A 130 -22.79 -10.07 0.48
C GLY A 130 -21.90 -8.96 1.07
N VAL A 131 -20.62 -9.24 1.35
CA VAL A 131 -19.72 -8.28 1.99
C VAL A 131 -19.26 -7.22 0.99
N GLU A 132 -19.50 -5.96 1.33
CA GLU A 132 -19.07 -4.83 0.51
C GLU A 132 -17.60 -4.49 0.76
N VAL A 133 -16.78 -4.39 -0.28
CA VAL A 133 -15.39 -3.92 -0.16
C VAL A 133 -15.25 -2.55 -0.84
N VAL A 134 -14.87 -1.53 -0.06
CA VAL A 134 -14.85 -0.12 -0.48
C VAL A 134 -13.42 0.44 -0.49
N PRO A 135 -12.99 1.09 -1.58
CA PRO A 135 -11.74 1.83 -1.62
C PRO A 135 -11.69 2.99 -0.63
N LEU A 136 -10.63 3.06 0.18
CA LEU A 136 -10.42 4.13 1.16
C LEU A 136 -10.53 5.57 0.58
N PRO A 137 -10.00 5.89 -0.63
CA PRO A 137 -10.13 7.24 -1.15
C PRO A 137 -11.58 7.71 -1.33
N LEU A 138 -12.49 6.81 -1.72
CA LEU A 138 -13.91 7.15 -1.85
C LEU A 138 -14.57 7.38 -0.49
N GLU A 139 -14.17 6.59 0.51
CA GLU A 139 -14.63 6.75 1.89
C GLU A 139 -14.19 8.10 2.47
N LEU A 140 -12.93 8.46 2.27
CA LEU A 140 -12.37 9.76 2.67
C LEU A 140 -13.06 10.92 1.92
N GLU A 141 -13.30 10.76 0.62
CA GLU A 141 -14.01 11.75 -0.19
C GLU A 141 -15.42 11.99 0.36
N ALA A 142 -16.15 10.93 0.68
CA ALA A 142 -17.52 10.97 1.22
C ALA A 142 -17.59 11.64 2.60
N LEU A 143 -16.52 11.51 3.40
CA LEU A 143 -16.34 12.26 4.65
C LEU A 143 -15.95 13.73 4.44
N GLY A 144 -15.74 14.17 3.20
CA GLY A 144 -15.39 15.55 2.85
C GLY A 144 -13.90 15.86 2.92
N TYR A 145 -13.02 14.87 3.09
CA TYR A 145 -11.58 15.09 3.11
C TYR A 145 -11.06 15.48 1.72
N ARG A 146 -10.10 16.39 1.69
CA ARG A 146 -9.34 16.80 0.51
C ARG A 146 -7.90 17.06 0.93
N VAL A 147 -6.96 16.82 0.04
CA VAL A 147 -5.56 17.20 0.25
C VAL A 147 -5.46 18.73 0.25
N ASP A 148 -4.86 19.29 1.29
CA ASP A 148 -4.60 20.73 1.36
C ASP A 148 -3.49 21.10 0.35
N ALA A 149 -3.77 22.09 -0.50
CA ALA A 149 -2.85 22.50 -1.57
C ALA A 149 -1.54 23.10 -1.03
N GLU A 150 -1.56 23.79 0.10
CA GLU A 150 -0.37 24.38 0.71
C GLU A 150 0.48 23.32 1.40
N VAL A 151 -0.15 22.32 2.05
CA VAL A 151 0.56 21.13 2.54
C VAL A 151 1.24 20.39 1.39
N ALA A 152 0.52 20.10 0.31
CA ALA A 152 1.08 19.39 -0.84
C ALA A 152 2.25 20.14 -1.49
N LYS A 153 2.13 21.45 -1.69
CA LYS A 153 3.21 22.30 -2.21
C LYS A 153 4.42 22.29 -1.28
N ARG A 154 4.21 22.48 0.03
CA ARG A 154 5.30 22.50 1.02
C ARG A 154 6.05 21.17 1.04
N LEU A 155 5.33 20.04 1.11
CA LEU A 155 5.94 18.72 1.14
C LEU A 155 6.74 18.43 -0.14
N LEU A 156 6.21 18.80 -1.30
CA LEU A 156 6.90 18.61 -2.58
C LEU A 156 8.12 19.53 -2.71
N ALA A 157 8.00 20.80 -2.35
CA ALA A 157 9.14 21.74 -2.38
C ALA A 157 10.28 21.24 -1.47
N ALA A 158 9.95 20.79 -0.26
CA ALA A 158 10.93 20.25 0.68
C ALA A 158 11.62 18.98 0.14
N GLU A 159 10.87 18.07 -0.51
CA GLU A 159 11.45 16.87 -1.11
C GLU A 159 12.37 17.19 -2.30
N LEU A 160 11.95 18.11 -3.17
CA LEU A 160 12.76 18.53 -4.31
C LEU A 160 14.05 19.23 -3.86
N GLU A 161 14.01 20.00 -2.77
CA GLU A 161 15.19 20.61 -2.16
C GLU A 161 16.12 19.54 -1.55
N ALA A 162 15.58 18.65 -0.71
CA ALA A 162 16.34 17.57 -0.06
C ALA A 162 16.87 16.51 -1.06
N GLY A 163 16.25 16.40 -2.24
CA GLY A 163 16.60 15.49 -3.32
C GLY A 163 17.19 16.17 -4.55
N ALA A 164 17.61 17.44 -4.47
CA ALA A 164 18.01 18.21 -5.66
C ALA A 164 19.19 17.59 -6.43
N GLY A 165 20.09 16.88 -5.74
CA GLY A 165 21.20 16.15 -6.35
C GLY A 165 20.84 14.74 -6.86
N PHE A 166 19.61 14.28 -6.63
CA PHE A 166 19.13 12.95 -6.99
C PHE A 166 18.10 12.99 -8.13
N TYR A 167 17.16 13.93 -8.10
CA TYR A 167 16.08 14.00 -9.08
C TYR A 167 16.51 14.68 -10.38
N GLU A 168 16.30 14.00 -11.51
CA GLU A 168 16.58 14.53 -12.86
C GLU A 168 15.87 15.87 -13.12
N VAL A 169 14.64 16.03 -12.60
CA VAL A 169 13.87 17.28 -12.76
C VAL A 169 14.49 18.50 -12.05
N CYS A 170 15.44 18.28 -11.13
CA CYS A 170 16.21 19.31 -10.43
C CYS A 170 17.61 19.54 -11.03
N ALA A 171 17.96 18.82 -12.10
CA ALA A 171 19.28 18.90 -12.71
C ALA A 171 19.64 20.35 -13.08
N GLU A 172 20.93 20.67 -12.98
CA GLU A 172 21.46 22.01 -13.31
C GLU A 172 20.83 23.16 -12.48
N GLY A 173 20.28 22.85 -11.30
CA GLY A 173 19.65 23.83 -10.42
C GLY A 173 18.23 24.22 -10.84
N ALA A 174 17.59 23.43 -11.70
CA ALA A 174 16.22 23.62 -12.13
C ALA A 174 15.24 23.62 -10.94
N ARG A 175 14.21 24.47 -11.03
CA ARG A 175 13.12 24.58 -10.04
C ARG A 175 11.80 24.31 -10.75
N PRO A 176 11.37 23.04 -10.83
CA PRO A 176 10.18 22.69 -11.60
C PRO A 176 8.89 23.19 -10.93
N PRO A 177 7.80 23.33 -11.70
CA PRO A 177 6.50 23.66 -11.13
C PRO A 177 6.04 22.53 -10.19
N LEU A 178 5.46 22.88 -9.04
CA LEU A 178 4.98 21.92 -8.05
C LEU A 178 3.70 21.22 -8.54
N ARG A 179 3.87 20.13 -9.29
CA ARG A 179 2.76 19.37 -9.89
C ARG A 179 2.95 17.87 -9.70
N PHE A 180 1.86 17.18 -9.43
CA PHE A 180 1.82 15.74 -9.22
C PHE A 180 1.20 15.06 -10.44
N SER A 181 1.99 14.25 -11.13
CA SER A 181 1.47 13.30 -12.12
C SER A 181 0.77 12.16 -11.39
N VAL A 182 -0.51 11.94 -11.70
CA VAL A 182 -1.27 10.83 -11.10
C VAL A 182 -0.81 9.49 -11.67
N HIS A 183 -0.52 8.52 -10.81
CA HIS A 183 -0.24 7.14 -11.21
C HIS A 183 -1.33 6.18 -10.73
N ASP A 184 -2.20 5.79 -11.66
CA ASP A 184 -3.29 4.84 -11.39
C ASP A 184 -2.74 3.41 -11.32
N SER A 185 -3.16 2.66 -10.30
CA SER A 185 -2.58 1.35 -10.00
C SER A 185 -3.19 0.25 -10.87
N CYS A 186 -2.37 -0.71 -11.33
CA CYS A 186 -2.86 -1.76 -12.24
C CYS A 186 -4.03 -2.63 -11.72
N PRO A 187 -4.21 -2.91 -10.41
CA PRO A 187 -5.37 -3.66 -9.93
C PRO A 187 -6.69 -2.88 -10.07
N ASP A 188 -6.62 -1.56 -10.17
CA ASP A 188 -7.78 -0.67 -10.24
C ASP A 188 -8.29 -0.47 -11.68
N ARG A 189 -7.58 -0.96 -12.71
CA ARG A 189 -7.92 -0.70 -14.13
C ARG A 189 -9.34 -1.10 -14.53
N ALA A 190 -9.89 -2.12 -13.90
CA ALA A 190 -11.21 -2.65 -14.21
C ALA A 190 -12.34 -1.76 -13.69
N THR A 191 -12.13 -1.06 -12.56
CA THR A 191 -13.17 -0.28 -11.89
C THR A 191 -12.89 1.22 -11.89
N GLY A 192 -11.63 1.63 -11.71
CA GLY A 192 -11.20 3.03 -11.70
C GLY A 192 -11.54 3.77 -10.41
N GLU A 193 -11.92 3.06 -9.34
CA GLU A 193 -12.43 3.67 -8.11
C GLU A 193 -11.32 4.37 -7.31
N PHE A 194 -10.12 3.78 -7.24
CA PHE A 194 -8.97 4.49 -6.65
C PHE A 194 -8.54 5.66 -7.52
N ALA A 195 -8.57 5.49 -8.85
CA ALA A 195 -8.27 6.55 -9.80
C ALA A 195 -9.21 7.76 -9.64
N ASP A 196 -10.52 7.50 -9.47
CA ASP A 196 -11.53 8.54 -9.22
C ASP A 196 -11.36 9.19 -7.85
N GLY A 197 -11.28 8.39 -6.79
CA GLY A 197 -11.12 8.92 -5.44
C GLY A 197 -9.82 9.72 -5.28
N LEU A 198 -8.71 9.30 -5.89
CA LEU A 198 -7.46 10.06 -5.85
C LEU A 198 -7.61 11.44 -6.50
N ARG A 199 -8.27 11.52 -7.66
CA ARG A 199 -8.54 12.81 -8.33
C ARG A 199 -9.50 13.68 -7.55
N ALA A 200 -10.49 13.07 -6.89
CA ALA A 200 -11.41 13.80 -6.04
C ALA A 200 -10.73 14.38 -4.80
N LEU A 201 -9.76 13.67 -4.22
CA LEU A 201 -8.99 14.12 -3.07
C LEU A 201 -7.94 15.19 -3.42
N MET A 202 -7.32 15.11 -4.60
CA MET A 202 -6.22 16.01 -5.00
C MET A 202 -6.71 17.39 -5.46
N PRO A 203 -5.97 18.49 -5.19
CA PRO A 203 -6.24 19.80 -5.77
C PRO A 203 -6.04 19.75 -7.29
N ALA A 204 -7.07 20.12 -8.05
CA ALA A 204 -7.07 20.00 -9.51
C ALA A 204 -5.96 20.83 -10.18
N GLU A 205 -5.57 21.95 -9.57
CA GLU A 205 -4.51 22.83 -10.06
C GLU A 205 -3.09 22.25 -9.87
N LEU A 206 -2.94 21.26 -8.98
CA LEU A 206 -1.66 20.58 -8.72
C LEU A 206 -1.56 19.23 -9.43
N ALA A 207 -2.67 18.64 -9.86
CA ALA A 207 -2.69 17.35 -10.53
C ALA A 207 -2.49 17.48 -12.05
N VAL A 208 -1.67 16.60 -12.63
CA VAL A 208 -1.54 16.44 -14.09
C VAL A 208 -1.76 14.98 -14.48
N GLU A 209 -2.30 14.79 -15.69
CA GLU A 209 -2.63 13.48 -16.22
C GLU A 209 -1.48 12.95 -17.11
N PRO A 210 -0.97 11.74 -16.86
CA PRO A 210 -0.07 11.08 -17.79
C PRO A 210 -0.81 10.64 -19.06
N ALA A 211 -0.06 10.32 -20.13
CA ALA A 211 -0.67 9.81 -21.36
C ALA A 211 -1.40 8.47 -21.12
N HIS A 212 -0.90 7.65 -20.21
CA HIS A 212 -1.50 6.41 -19.75
C HIS A 212 -2.13 6.59 -18.36
N ALA A 213 -3.39 7.01 -18.34
CA ALA A 213 -4.19 7.12 -17.13
C ALA A 213 -5.28 6.03 -17.06
N ARG A 214 -5.84 5.82 -15.87
CA ARG A 214 -7.01 4.98 -15.58
C ARG A 214 -6.85 3.56 -16.15
N ARG A 215 -7.83 3.07 -16.93
CA ARG A 215 -7.81 1.75 -17.57
C ARG A 215 -6.56 1.49 -18.42
N SER A 216 -5.96 2.55 -18.97
CA SER A 216 -4.74 2.47 -19.80
C SER A 216 -3.44 2.63 -19.02
N SER A 217 -3.50 2.93 -17.71
CA SER A 217 -2.30 3.10 -16.88
C SER A 217 -1.40 1.88 -16.96
N GLN A 218 -0.10 2.06 -17.19
CA GLN A 218 0.84 0.94 -17.28
C GLN A 218 1.38 0.55 -15.89
N CYS A 219 1.86 -0.69 -15.78
CA CYS A 219 2.38 -1.21 -14.52
C CYS A 219 3.61 -0.42 -14.05
N CYS A 220 3.74 -0.19 -12.74
CA CYS A 220 4.95 0.40 -12.15
C CYS A 220 6.17 -0.55 -12.14
N GLY A 221 5.94 -1.85 -12.32
CA GLY A 221 6.96 -2.90 -12.21
C GLY A 221 6.92 -3.73 -10.93
N SER A 222 6.12 -3.38 -9.92
CA SER A 222 6.22 -4.04 -8.58
C SER A 222 5.92 -5.54 -8.62
N LEU A 223 4.87 -5.94 -9.36
CA LEU A 223 4.55 -7.35 -9.57
C LEU A 223 5.57 -8.07 -10.47
N VAL A 224 6.13 -7.35 -11.45
CA VAL A 224 7.16 -7.90 -12.35
C VAL A 224 8.45 -8.19 -11.56
N ARG A 225 8.80 -7.28 -10.66
CA ARG A 225 9.88 -7.49 -9.69
C ARG A 225 9.56 -8.65 -8.77
N ALA A 226 8.34 -8.73 -8.23
CA ALA A 226 7.87 -9.82 -7.39
C ALA A 226 7.76 -11.18 -8.12
N ALA A 227 7.92 -11.21 -9.44
CA ALA A 227 7.98 -12.42 -10.27
C ALA A 227 9.41 -12.78 -10.72
N GLY A 228 10.44 -12.07 -10.23
CA GLY A 228 11.85 -12.39 -10.49
C GLY A 228 12.45 -11.68 -11.70
N HIS A 229 11.78 -10.66 -12.23
CA HIS A 229 12.20 -9.95 -13.44
C HIS A 229 12.64 -8.51 -13.13
N ALA A 230 13.75 -8.35 -12.39
CA ALA A 230 14.23 -7.05 -11.91
C ALA A 230 14.47 -6.03 -13.04
N ASP A 231 15.17 -6.41 -14.12
CA ASP A 231 15.49 -5.49 -15.22
C ASP A 231 14.23 -4.94 -15.91
N LYS A 232 13.24 -5.81 -16.13
CA LYS A 232 11.94 -5.40 -16.71
C LYS A 232 11.15 -4.51 -15.76
N ALA A 233 11.24 -4.76 -14.46
CA ALA A 233 10.60 -3.89 -13.47
C ALA A 233 11.26 -2.50 -13.44
N LEU A 234 12.60 -2.44 -13.57
CA LEU A 234 13.34 -1.19 -13.69
C LEU A 234 12.93 -0.43 -14.96
N GLU A 235 12.91 -1.09 -16.12
CA GLU A 235 12.46 -0.49 -17.38
C GLU A 235 11.05 0.10 -17.25
N GLN A 236 10.12 -0.64 -16.64
CA GLN A 236 8.76 -0.16 -16.39
C GLN A 236 8.73 1.08 -15.49
N SER A 237 9.45 1.04 -14.36
CA SER A 237 9.53 2.16 -13.43
C SER A 237 10.11 3.41 -14.08
N GLN A 238 11.21 3.26 -14.83
CA GLN A 238 11.85 4.32 -15.60
C GLN A 238 10.89 4.97 -16.59
N ALA A 239 10.11 4.16 -17.32
CA ALA A 239 9.11 4.65 -18.25
C ALA A 239 7.98 5.43 -17.55
N ARG A 240 7.58 5.05 -16.32
CA ARG A 240 6.61 5.84 -15.52
C ARG A 240 7.18 7.19 -15.11
N GLY A 241 8.44 7.23 -14.68
CA GLY A 241 9.13 8.50 -14.36
C GLY A 241 9.23 9.43 -15.57
N ALA A 242 9.58 8.91 -16.74
CA ALA A 242 9.65 9.69 -17.97
C ALA A 242 8.28 10.23 -18.40
N GLU A 243 7.23 9.43 -18.25
CA GLU A 243 5.86 9.85 -18.54
C GLU A 243 5.37 10.94 -17.58
N ALA A 244 5.72 10.86 -16.29
CA ALA A 244 5.37 11.88 -15.31
C ALA A 244 5.99 13.24 -15.67
N VAL A 245 7.27 13.25 -16.08
CA VAL A 245 7.95 14.46 -16.57
C VAL A 245 7.30 14.97 -17.86
N ALA A 246 6.99 14.08 -18.81
CA ALA A 246 6.35 14.45 -20.07
C ALA A 246 4.96 15.09 -19.88
N ALA A 247 4.24 14.69 -18.82
CA ALA A 247 2.96 15.30 -18.42
C ALA A 247 3.14 16.66 -17.71
N GLY A 248 4.37 17.11 -17.47
CA GLY A 248 4.68 18.34 -16.74
C GLY A 248 4.58 18.18 -15.22
N GLY A 249 4.68 16.94 -14.71
CA GLY A 249 4.76 16.63 -13.29
C GLY A 249 6.19 16.77 -12.77
N SER A 250 6.32 17.31 -11.57
CA SER A 250 7.56 17.31 -10.79
C SER A 250 7.54 16.29 -9.65
N ALA A 251 6.48 15.49 -9.58
CA ALA A 251 6.28 14.39 -8.65
C ALA A 251 5.33 13.36 -9.26
N ILE A 252 5.36 12.14 -8.73
CA ILE A 252 4.30 11.14 -8.94
C ILE A 252 3.46 11.05 -7.66
N VAL A 253 2.14 10.99 -7.80
CA VAL A 253 1.24 10.62 -6.69
C VAL A 253 0.53 9.30 -7.01
N ALA A 254 0.52 8.36 -6.07
CA ALA A 254 -0.08 7.05 -6.23
C ALA A 254 -0.94 6.66 -5.02
N ALA A 255 -1.90 5.75 -5.24
CA ALA A 255 -2.73 5.16 -4.19
C ALA A 255 -2.36 3.73 -3.79
N CYS A 256 -1.38 3.13 -4.48
CA CYS A 256 -0.82 1.84 -4.12
C CYS A 256 0.55 2.05 -3.48
N VAL A 257 0.72 1.54 -2.27
CA VAL A 257 2.00 1.59 -1.53
C VAL A 257 3.11 0.85 -2.29
N SER A 258 2.81 -0.29 -2.95
CA SER A 258 3.81 -0.99 -3.76
C SER A 258 4.24 -0.21 -5.00
N CYS A 259 3.34 0.60 -5.59
CA CYS A 259 3.70 1.53 -6.66
C CYS A 259 4.57 2.66 -6.11
N SER A 260 4.17 3.25 -4.98
CA SER A 260 4.89 4.35 -4.32
C SER A 260 6.31 3.93 -3.98
N PHE A 261 6.48 2.76 -3.35
CA PHE A 261 7.78 2.19 -3.02
C PHE A 261 8.65 1.97 -4.27
N LEU A 262 8.20 1.16 -5.23
CA LEU A 262 9.05 0.81 -6.38
C LEU A 262 9.42 2.04 -7.21
N LEU A 263 8.46 2.96 -7.45
CA LEU A 263 8.76 4.17 -8.21
C LEU A 263 9.71 5.08 -7.43
N SER A 264 9.64 5.13 -6.09
CA SER A 264 10.59 5.93 -5.29
C SER A 264 12.03 5.46 -5.41
N VAL A 265 12.24 4.14 -5.49
CA VAL A 265 13.59 3.54 -5.47
C VAL A 265 14.12 3.17 -6.85
N SER A 266 13.27 3.16 -7.88
CA SER A 266 13.68 2.69 -9.22
C SER A 266 13.48 3.70 -10.34
N GLN A 267 12.75 4.80 -10.13
CA GLN A 267 12.86 5.96 -11.02
C GLN A 267 13.45 7.15 -10.25
N TRP A 268 14.41 7.84 -10.86
CA TRP A 268 15.15 8.96 -10.26
C TRP A 268 14.80 10.28 -10.94
N ARG A 269 13.66 10.36 -11.65
CA ARG A 269 13.28 11.56 -12.38
C ARG A 269 12.60 12.58 -11.49
N VAL A 270 11.66 12.10 -10.67
CA VAL A 270 10.83 12.90 -9.79
C VAL A 270 10.60 12.18 -8.47
N PRO A 271 10.36 12.87 -7.35
CA PRO A 271 9.90 12.25 -6.12
C PRO A 271 8.54 11.56 -6.28
N VAL A 272 8.23 10.63 -5.38
CA VAL A 272 6.97 9.90 -5.37
C VAL A 272 6.31 10.04 -4.01
N PHE A 273 5.00 10.20 -4.03
CA PHE A 273 4.15 10.33 -2.86
C PHE A 273 3.04 9.29 -2.92
N HIS A 274 2.79 8.62 -1.81
CA HIS A 274 1.50 8.02 -1.55
C HIS A 274 0.50 9.12 -1.17
N TYR A 275 -0.73 9.08 -1.66
CA TYR A 275 -1.70 10.17 -1.42
C TYR A 275 -1.98 10.45 0.07
N LEU A 276 -1.89 9.41 0.93
CA LEU A 276 -2.04 9.60 2.38
C LEU A 276 -0.90 10.43 2.98
N GLU A 277 0.30 10.44 2.39
CA GLU A 277 1.38 11.32 2.85
C GLU A 277 0.99 12.79 2.75
N LEU A 278 0.30 13.14 1.65
CA LEU A 278 -0.19 14.49 1.40
C LEU A 278 -1.39 14.82 2.28
N LEU A 279 -2.31 13.87 2.46
CA LEU A 279 -3.53 14.09 3.22
C LEU A 279 -3.28 14.26 4.72
N PHE A 280 -2.29 13.53 5.27
CA PHE A 280 -1.98 13.52 6.70
C PHE A 280 -0.73 14.35 7.06
N ASP A 281 -0.18 15.10 6.11
CA ASP A 281 1.05 15.90 6.31
C ASP A 281 2.20 15.08 6.93
N TRP A 282 2.47 13.91 6.35
CA TRP A 282 3.46 12.99 6.90
C TRP A 282 4.18 12.24 5.79
N ARG A 283 5.50 12.11 5.88
CA ARG A 283 6.32 11.50 4.82
C ARG A 283 6.80 10.12 5.21
N ILE A 284 6.67 9.20 4.26
CA ILE A 284 7.38 7.94 4.29
C ILE A 284 8.82 8.22 3.87
N ASP A 285 9.79 7.76 4.66
CA ASP A 285 11.19 7.80 4.27
C ASP A 285 11.47 6.66 3.29
N TRP A 286 11.13 6.88 2.02
CA TRP A 286 11.36 5.91 0.95
C TRP A 286 12.83 5.62 0.69
N ARG A 287 13.76 6.49 1.11
CA ARG A 287 15.21 6.28 0.94
C ARG A 287 15.77 5.31 1.98
N ALA A 288 15.20 5.32 3.18
CA ALA A 288 15.53 4.38 4.25
C ALA A 288 14.63 3.13 4.26
N ALA A 289 13.61 3.08 3.40
CA ALA A 289 12.67 1.97 3.33
C ALA A 289 13.37 0.68 2.88
N ASP A 290 13.14 -0.39 3.65
CA ASP A 290 13.68 -1.72 3.34
C ASP A 290 13.12 -2.22 2.00
N ALA A 291 14.00 -2.84 1.20
CA ALA A 291 13.66 -3.44 -0.07
C ALA A 291 12.61 -4.56 0.07
N TYR A 292 12.56 -5.18 1.25
CA TYR A 292 11.66 -6.27 1.58
C TYR A 292 10.78 -5.94 2.79
N MET A 293 9.50 -6.33 2.72
CA MET A 293 8.57 -6.20 3.84
C MET A 293 8.95 -7.21 4.93
N LYS A 294 8.95 -6.77 6.19
CA LYS A 294 9.24 -7.59 7.38
C LYS A 294 7.99 -8.23 7.97
N LEU A 295 6.86 -7.53 7.93
CA LEU A 295 5.62 -7.95 8.58
C LEU A 295 4.60 -8.46 7.57
N ARG A 296 4.02 -9.63 7.85
CA ARG A 296 2.92 -10.19 7.07
C ARG A 296 2.03 -11.08 7.95
N PHE A 297 1.04 -10.48 8.60
CA PHE A 297 0.10 -11.21 9.44
C PHE A 297 -0.76 -12.17 8.61
N LEU A 298 -0.73 -13.44 9.00
CA LEU A 298 -1.61 -14.55 8.56
C LEU A 298 -2.22 -15.18 9.82
N PHE A 299 -3.19 -16.09 9.68
CA PHE A 299 -3.84 -16.73 10.83
C PHE A 299 -2.89 -17.64 11.63
N ASP A 300 -1.98 -18.34 10.95
CA ASP A 300 -1.08 -19.35 11.53
C ASP A 300 0.27 -18.82 12.07
N GLU A 301 0.46 -17.51 12.28
CA GLU A 301 1.74 -17.02 12.80
C GLU A 301 1.88 -17.30 14.32
N PRO A 302 2.88 -18.11 14.76
CA PRO A 302 3.09 -18.37 16.18
C PRO A 302 3.63 -17.12 16.90
N ALA A 303 3.39 -17.06 18.22
CA ALA A 303 3.91 -16.02 19.11
C ALA A 303 5.45 -15.86 18.99
N ALA A 304 5.91 -14.63 19.20
CA ALA A 304 7.27 -14.14 18.94
C ALA A 304 8.34 -14.65 19.92
N ASP A 305 8.34 -15.95 20.22
CA ASP A 305 9.24 -16.61 21.16
C ASP A 305 9.88 -17.90 20.61
N GLY A 306 10.20 -17.93 19.31
CA GLY A 306 11.34 -18.71 18.81
C GLY A 306 11.12 -19.71 17.67
N GLY A 307 10.03 -19.60 16.90
CA GLY A 307 9.91 -20.28 15.59
C GLY A 307 10.19 -19.29 14.47
N GLU A 308 10.99 -19.68 13.47
CA GLU A 308 11.36 -18.86 12.31
C GLU A 308 10.16 -18.05 11.79
N ALA A 309 10.21 -16.71 11.95
CA ALA A 309 9.38 -15.82 11.14
C ALA A 309 9.57 -16.28 9.71
N ARG A 310 8.52 -16.72 8.99
CA ARG A 310 8.66 -17.07 7.57
C ARG A 310 9.16 -15.80 6.91
N PRO A 311 10.45 -15.71 6.53
CA PRO A 311 10.89 -14.53 5.84
C PRO A 311 10.04 -14.49 4.58
N PHE A 312 9.56 -13.31 4.20
CA PHE A 312 9.26 -13.12 2.80
C PHE A 312 10.50 -13.61 2.06
N LYS A 313 10.41 -14.69 1.28
CA LYS A 313 11.46 -15.03 0.35
C LYS A 313 11.41 -13.91 -0.68
N GLY A 314 12.10 -12.82 -0.36
CA GLY A 314 12.52 -11.87 -1.37
C GLY A 314 13.12 -12.70 -2.48
N LEU A 315 12.82 -12.34 -3.72
CA LEU A 315 13.54 -12.85 -4.89
C LEU A 315 15.00 -12.36 -4.90
N ALA A 316 15.59 -12.16 -3.72
CA ALA A 316 17.01 -12.06 -3.56
C ALA A 316 17.62 -13.42 -3.94
N PRO A 317 18.76 -13.42 -4.64
CA PRO A 317 19.65 -14.56 -4.65
C PRO A 317 19.95 -14.98 -3.20
N GLU A 318 19.95 -16.28 -2.89
CA GLU A 318 20.42 -16.72 -1.56
C GLU A 318 21.91 -16.38 -1.39
N PRO A 319 22.42 -16.23 -0.15
CA PRO A 319 23.85 -15.98 0.07
C PRO A 319 24.66 -17.10 -0.58
N GLY A 320 25.33 -16.79 -1.71
CA GLY A 320 26.04 -17.75 -2.56
C GLY A 320 25.62 -17.78 -4.03
N ASP A 321 24.61 -17.01 -4.45
CA ASP A 321 24.28 -16.82 -5.87
C ASP A 321 24.99 -15.57 -6.40
N ASP A 322 26.14 -15.81 -7.06
CA ASP A 322 27.07 -14.85 -7.65
C ASP A 322 26.43 -14.07 -8.82
N ARG A 323 25.47 -13.20 -8.53
CA ARG A 323 24.99 -12.20 -9.49
C ARG A 323 25.41 -10.82 -9.02
N GLU A 324 26.47 -10.36 -9.66
CA GLU A 324 27.08 -9.04 -9.57
C GLU A 324 26.04 -7.93 -9.35
N GLU A 325 26.13 -7.24 -8.21
CA GLU A 325 25.33 -6.06 -7.89
C GLU A 325 25.59 -4.95 -8.91
N ALA A 326 24.63 -4.71 -9.81
CA ALA A 326 24.60 -3.49 -10.60
C ALA A 326 24.11 -2.35 -9.70
N ARG A 327 25.06 -1.51 -9.28
CA ARG A 327 24.85 -0.21 -8.62
C ARG A 327 24.06 0.76 -9.48
#